data_AF-A0A4S8RZ53-F1
#
_entry.id   AF-A0A4S8RZ53-F1
#
_cell.length_a   1.000
_cell.length_b   1.000
_cell.length_c   1.000
_cell.angle_alpha   90.00
_cell.angle_beta   90.00
_cell.angle_gamma   90.00
#
_symmetry.space_group_name_H-M   'P 1'
#
loop_
_entity.id
_entity.type
_entity.pdbx_description
1 polymer ?
#
loop_
_entity_poly.entity_id
_entity_poly.type
_entity_poly.pdbx_seq_one_letter_code
_entity_poly.pdbx_strand_id
1 'polypeptide(L)'
;MVKPPPKPNTNPKDNTIQQIDLSDPQYNSDGQGHQPKGPDWVRQPEEPYLHSLTTIFNHGNLLGHPVNFINALPTGYAIFMRVEYTSTSEQDPAFRMAYVFGHPSGGTFDSMRSFSRHVLGVIQGNVGVCNCRLCSGIGGGGA
;
A
#
# COMPACT_ATOMS: atom_id res chain seq x y z
N MET A 1 -46.53 37.92 4.61
CA MET A 1 -45.74 36.98 5.43
C MET A 1 -45.17 35.92 4.51
N VAL A 2 -43.87 35.98 4.19
CA VAL A 2 -43.22 35.01 3.30
C VAL A 2 -42.84 33.79 4.14
N LYS A 3 -43.26 32.58 3.73
CA LYS A 3 -42.89 31.34 4.43
C LYS A 3 -41.36 31.19 4.41
N PRO A 4 -40.73 30.79 5.53
CA PRO A 4 -39.29 30.53 5.55
C PRO A 4 -38.93 29.43 4.55
N PRO A 5 -37.74 29.50 3.94
CA PRO A 5 -37.28 28.47 3.02
C PRO A 5 -37.21 27.09 3.69
N PRO A 6 -37.41 25.99 2.94
CA PRO A 6 -37.33 24.65 3.48
C PRO A 6 -35.93 24.43 4.09
N LYS A 7 -35.89 23.84 5.30
CA LYS A 7 -34.63 23.44 5.91
C LYS A 7 -33.93 22.40 5.02
N PRO A 8 -32.60 22.45 4.85
CA PRO A 8 -31.86 21.40 4.18
C PRO A 8 -32.13 20.06 4.86
N ASN A 9 -32.46 19.05 4.05
CA ASN A 9 -32.67 17.69 4.53
C ASN A 9 -31.30 17.09 4.89
N THR A 10 -30.92 17.17 6.16
CA THR A 10 -29.74 16.48 6.72
C THR A 10 -30.08 15.01 6.91
N ASN A 11 -30.02 14.23 5.82
CA ASN A 11 -29.86 12.79 5.88
C ASN A 11 -28.39 12.48 5.55
N PRO A 12 -27.50 12.33 6.54
CA PRO A 12 -26.13 11.88 6.29
C PRO A 12 -26.14 10.35 6.09
N LYS A 13 -26.57 9.90 4.92
CA LYS A 13 -25.96 8.71 4.32
C LYS A 13 -24.92 9.22 3.33
N ASP A 14 -23.89 9.82 3.90
CA ASP A 14 -22.76 10.32 3.12
C ASP A 14 -21.96 9.10 2.70
N ASN A 15 -22.21 8.63 1.48
CA ASN A 15 -21.39 7.60 0.81
C ASN A 15 -20.06 8.24 0.37
N THR A 16 -19.40 9.03 1.21
CA THR A 16 -18.13 9.66 0.88
C THR A 16 -17.05 8.61 0.87
N ILE A 17 -16.39 8.48 -0.27
CA ILE A 17 -15.16 7.70 -0.37
C ILE A 17 -14.07 8.48 0.37
N GLN A 18 -13.58 7.94 1.47
CA GLN A 18 -12.50 8.58 2.22
C GLN A 18 -11.20 8.52 1.41
N GLN A 19 -10.59 9.68 1.15
CA GLN A 19 -9.26 9.75 0.55
C GLN A 19 -8.20 9.55 1.64
N ILE A 20 -7.25 8.65 1.41
CA ILE A 20 -6.18 8.33 2.36
C ILE A 20 -4.83 8.51 1.68
N ASP A 21 -4.06 9.49 2.14
CA ASP A 21 -2.63 9.61 1.80
C ASP A 21 -1.81 8.92 2.89
N LEU A 22 -1.18 7.80 2.56
CA LEU A 22 -0.42 7.00 3.54
C LEU A 22 0.89 7.66 3.96
N SER A 23 1.35 8.68 3.22
CA SER A 23 2.55 9.44 3.57
C SER A 23 2.27 10.56 4.58
N ASP A 24 1.00 10.83 4.89
CA ASP A 24 0.60 11.84 5.87
C ASP A 24 1.20 11.51 7.26
N PRO A 25 1.81 12.49 7.97
CA PRO A 25 2.41 12.29 9.29
C PRO A 25 1.48 11.69 10.35
N GLN A 26 0.15 11.75 10.18
CA GLN A 26 -0.79 11.08 11.08
C GLN A 26 -0.62 9.54 11.08
N TYR A 27 -0.14 8.98 9.97
CA TYR A 27 0.15 7.56 9.82
C TYR A 27 1.63 7.34 10.18
N ASN A 28 1.88 6.91 11.42
CA ASN A 28 3.22 6.63 11.95
C ASN A 28 3.90 5.45 11.23
N SER A 29 4.35 5.68 9.99
CA SER A 29 5.03 4.68 9.17
C SER A 29 6.34 4.22 9.82
N ASP A 30 6.63 2.92 9.76
CA ASP A 30 7.90 2.33 10.17
C ASP A 30 8.91 2.18 9.03
N GLY A 31 8.60 2.67 7.83
CA GLY A 31 9.44 2.49 6.66
C GLY A 31 10.86 3.02 6.89
N GLN A 32 11.86 2.17 6.69
CA GLN A 32 13.28 2.49 6.87
C GLN A 32 13.97 2.94 5.58
N GLY A 33 13.23 3.05 4.46
CA GLY A 33 13.82 3.43 3.18
C GLY A 33 14.76 2.36 2.60
N HIS A 34 14.60 1.10 3.02
CA HIS A 34 15.33 -0.02 2.44
C HIS A 34 15.09 -0.09 0.94
N GLN A 35 16.14 -0.37 0.18
CA GLN A 35 16.10 -0.49 -1.27
C GLN A 35 16.80 -1.77 -1.70
N PRO A 36 16.40 -2.35 -2.86
CA PRO A 36 17.13 -3.48 -3.42
C PRO A 36 18.58 -3.14 -3.74
N LYS A 37 19.43 -4.17 -3.76
CA LYS A 37 20.81 -4.08 -4.26
C LYS A 37 20.88 -4.70 -5.66
N GLY A 38 21.71 -4.12 -6.52
CA GLY A 38 21.98 -4.63 -7.87
C GLY A 38 21.24 -3.87 -8.98
N PRO A 39 21.72 -3.98 -10.23
CA PRO A 39 21.25 -3.16 -11.35
C PRO A 39 19.88 -3.59 -11.91
N ASP A 40 19.41 -4.79 -11.58
CA ASP A 40 18.21 -5.39 -12.19
C ASP A 40 16.89 -4.89 -11.58
N TRP A 41 16.95 -3.88 -10.71
CA TRP A 41 15.82 -3.35 -9.98
C TRP A 41 15.43 -1.97 -10.48
N VAL A 42 14.19 -1.85 -10.92
CA VAL A 42 13.65 -0.60 -11.47
C VAL A 42 12.58 -0.07 -10.52
N ARG A 43 12.76 1.14 -9.97
CA ARG A 43 11.73 1.80 -9.16
C ARG A 43 10.46 2.02 -9.99
N GLN A 44 9.32 1.70 -9.41
CA GLN A 44 8.02 1.82 -10.08
C GLN A 44 7.26 3.05 -9.57
N PRO A 45 6.37 3.64 -10.40
CA PRO A 45 5.39 4.60 -9.92
C PRO A 45 4.41 3.93 -8.95
N GLU A 46 3.94 4.68 -7.95
CA GLU A 46 3.12 4.13 -6.86
C GLU A 46 1.62 4.05 -7.21
N GLU A 47 1.14 4.90 -8.11
CA GLU A 47 -0.29 5.01 -8.49
C GLU A 47 -0.99 3.67 -8.82
N PRO A 48 -0.44 2.77 -9.68
CA PRO A 48 -1.09 1.50 -9.97
C PRO A 48 -1.25 0.59 -8.72
N TYR A 49 -0.34 0.74 -7.76
CA TYR A 49 -0.31 -0.06 -6.55
C TYR A 49 -1.18 0.54 -5.45
N LEU A 50 -1.32 1.87 -5.39
CA LEU A 50 -2.34 2.54 -4.58
C LEU A 50 -3.75 2.12 -5.04
N HIS A 51 -4.00 2.09 -6.36
CA HIS A 51 -5.25 1.56 -6.90
C HIS A 51 -5.51 0.09 -6.52
N SER A 52 -4.44 -0.73 -6.52
CA SER A 52 -4.51 -2.12 -6.06
C SER A 52 -4.86 -2.22 -4.57
N LEU A 53 -4.29 -1.37 -3.71
CA LEU A 53 -4.65 -1.28 -2.29
C LEU A 53 -6.12 -0.86 -2.12
N THR A 54 -6.58 0.14 -2.87
CA THR A 54 -7.97 0.60 -2.85
C THR A 54 -8.91 -0.57 -3.13
N THR A 55 -8.62 -1.34 -4.17
CA THR A 55 -9.40 -2.53 -4.54
C THR A 55 -9.41 -3.57 -3.42
N ILE A 56 -8.23 -3.89 -2.85
CA ILE A 56 -8.10 -4.88 -1.78
C ILE A 56 -8.88 -4.47 -0.52
N PHE A 57 -8.74 -3.21 -0.10
CA PHE A 57 -9.38 -2.70 1.10
C PHE A 57 -10.89 -2.64 0.96
N ASN A 58 -11.38 -2.18 -0.19
CA ASN A 58 -12.82 -2.06 -0.44
C ASN A 58 -13.48 -3.44 -0.63
N HIS A 59 -12.87 -4.36 -1.39
CA HIS A 59 -13.39 -5.72 -1.54
C HIS A 59 -13.39 -6.50 -0.21
N GLY A 60 -12.38 -6.29 0.63
CA GLY A 60 -12.29 -6.91 1.96
C GLY A 60 -13.10 -6.19 3.04
N ASN A 61 -13.69 -5.03 2.75
CA ASN A 61 -14.28 -4.11 3.72
C ASN A 61 -13.39 -3.87 4.96
N LEU A 62 -12.07 -3.69 4.75
CA LEU A 62 -11.08 -3.73 5.82
C LEU A 62 -11.17 -2.55 6.80
N LEU A 63 -11.76 -1.44 6.38
CA LEU A 63 -11.96 -0.24 7.20
C LEU A 63 -13.43 0.01 7.55
N GLY A 64 -14.35 -0.86 7.13
CA GLY A 64 -15.78 -0.71 7.38
C GLY A 64 -16.50 0.37 6.53
N HIS A 65 -15.76 1.07 5.67
CA HIS A 65 -16.27 2.09 4.75
C HIS A 65 -15.42 2.15 3.46
N PRO A 66 -15.95 2.70 2.35
CA PRO A 66 -15.20 2.87 1.11
C PRO A 66 -14.02 3.84 1.29
N VAL A 67 -12.87 3.48 0.72
CA VAL A 67 -11.67 4.31 0.71
C VAL A 67 -11.06 4.43 -0.67
N ASN A 68 -10.19 5.43 -0.86
CA ASN A 68 -9.30 5.57 -2.00
C ASN A 68 -7.92 6.01 -1.52
N PHE A 69 -6.90 5.20 -1.76
CA PHE A 69 -5.52 5.57 -1.47
C PHE A 69 -4.97 6.49 -2.56
N ILE A 70 -4.31 7.58 -2.16
CA ILE A 70 -3.82 8.63 -3.05
C ILE A 70 -2.38 9.04 -2.71
N ASN A 71 -1.73 9.73 -3.65
CA ASN A 71 -0.41 10.36 -3.56
C ASN A 71 0.76 9.39 -3.38
N ALA A 72 0.88 8.74 -2.23
CA ALA A 72 2.06 7.96 -1.87
C ALA A 72 1.77 6.82 -0.89
N LEU A 73 2.69 5.85 -0.90
CA LEU A 73 2.79 4.78 0.09
C LEU A 73 3.21 5.31 1.47
N PRO A 74 3.13 4.48 2.54
CA PRO A 74 3.66 4.87 3.83
C PRO A 74 5.12 5.32 3.71
N THR A 75 5.46 6.42 4.38
CA THR A 75 6.80 7.03 4.31
C THR A 75 7.89 5.98 4.55
N GLY A 76 8.89 5.94 3.66
CA GLY A 76 9.99 4.97 3.72
C GLY A 76 9.72 3.63 3.03
N TYR A 77 8.54 3.43 2.42
CA TYR A 77 8.25 2.32 1.52
C TYR A 77 8.36 2.72 0.05
N ALA A 78 8.78 1.79 -0.79
CA ALA A 78 8.90 2.01 -2.23
C ALA A 78 8.75 0.70 -3.01
N ILE A 79 8.31 0.80 -4.26
CA ILE A 79 8.07 -0.34 -5.13
C ILE A 79 9.17 -0.47 -6.16
N PHE A 80 9.72 -1.66 -6.27
CA PHE A 80 10.72 -2.00 -7.27
C PHE A 80 10.28 -3.24 -8.04
N MET A 81 10.48 -3.21 -9.35
CA MET A 81 10.30 -4.36 -10.20
C MET A 81 11.66 -5.00 -10.44
N ARG A 82 11.77 -6.31 -10.21
CA ARG A 82 12.92 -7.09 -10.68
C ARG A 82 12.70 -7.44 -12.13
N VAL A 83 13.65 -7.07 -12.98
CA VAL A 83 13.65 -7.43 -14.40
C VAL A 83 14.62 -8.59 -14.56
N GLU A 84 14.11 -9.79 -14.81
CA GLU A 84 14.95 -10.94 -15.15
C GLU A 84 14.92 -11.15 -16.66
N TYR A 85 16.10 -11.07 -17.28
CA TYR A 85 16.31 -11.42 -18.68
C TYR A 85 16.67 -12.91 -18.76
N THR A 86 15.97 -13.67 -19.61
CA THR A 86 16.48 -15.00 -20.00
C THR A 86 17.63 -14.86 -20.98
N SER A 87 18.59 -15.78 -20.93
CA SER A 87 19.78 -15.82 -21.79
C SER A 87 19.50 -15.86 -23.30
N THR A 88 18.24 -16.02 -23.73
CA THR A 88 17.83 -16.14 -25.13
C THR A 88 17.25 -14.87 -25.74
N SER A 89 16.98 -13.81 -24.97
CA SER A 89 16.54 -12.52 -25.52
C SER A 89 16.76 -11.39 -24.51
N GLU A 90 17.70 -10.48 -24.79
CA GLU A 90 17.87 -9.22 -24.04
C GLU A 90 16.72 -8.22 -24.29
N GLN A 91 15.82 -8.53 -25.22
CA GLN A 91 14.76 -7.63 -25.67
C GLN A 91 13.42 -7.89 -24.99
N ASP A 92 13.23 -9.07 -24.37
CA ASP A 92 11.97 -9.41 -23.70
C ASP A 92 12.26 -10.05 -22.33
N PRO A 93 11.98 -9.35 -21.21
CA PRO A 93 12.23 -9.90 -19.88
C PRO A 93 11.28 -11.07 -19.61
N ALA A 94 11.88 -12.20 -19.22
CA ALA A 94 11.16 -13.44 -18.99
C ALA A 94 10.24 -13.40 -17.77
N PHE A 95 10.55 -12.52 -16.82
CA PHE A 95 9.78 -12.39 -15.59
C PHE A 95 9.82 -10.98 -15.04
N ARG A 96 8.66 -10.49 -14.60
CA ARG A 96 8.48 -9.18 -13.96
C ARG A 96 7.69 -9.37 -12.67
N MET A 97 8.35 -9.18 -11.54
CA MET A 97 7.68 -9.14 -10.24
C MET A 97 7.95 -7.82 -9.54
N ALA A 98 6.89 -7.21 -9.03
CA ALA A 98 6.95 -6.01 -8.22
C ALA A 98 7.00 -6.37 -6.74
N TYR A 99 7.94 -5.75 -6.02
CA TYR A 99 8.16 -5.94 -4.61
C TYR A 99 8.07 -4.60 -3.89
N VAL A 100 7.50 -4.59 -2.69
CA VAL A 100 7.50 -3.43 -1.80
C VAL A 100 8.64 -3.59 -0.80
N PHE A 101 9.58 -2.64 -0.84
CA PHE A 101 10.68 -2.53 0.11
C PHE A 101 10.37 -1.45 1.15
N GLY A 102 11.04 -1.51 2.30
CA GLY A 102 10.95 -0.49 3.36
C GLY A 102 10.74 -1.05 4.76
N HIS A 103 10.30 -2.31 4.90
CA HIS A 103 9.98 -2.89 6.20
C HIS A 103 11.20 -2.94 7.15
N PRO A 104 11.06 -2.64 8.45
CA PRO A 104 12.17 -2.65 9.42
C PRO A 104 12.96 -3.96 9.50
N SER A 105 12.32 -5.10 9.21
CA SER A 105 13.02 -6.40 9.21
C SER A 105 14.02 -6.57 8.06
N GLY A 106 14.06 -5.65 7.09
CA GLY A 106 14.85 -5.77 5.86
C GLY A 106 14.21 -6.67 4.80
N GLY A 107 13.13 -7.40 5.15
CA GLY A 107 12.35 -8.18 4.19
C GLY A 107 11.51 -7.32 3.25
N THR A 108 11.00 -7.95 2.19
CA THR A 108 10.14 -7.31 1.18
C THR A 108 8.78 -7.98 1.13
N PHE A 109 7.78 -7.26 0.64
CA PHE A 109 6.49 -7.82 0.26
C PHE A 109 6.50 -8.13 -1.23
N ASP A 110 6.00 -9.29 -1.62
CA ASP A 110 6.00 -9.81 -3.00
C ASP A 110 4.68 -9.56 -3.74
N SER A 111 3.75 -8.87 -3.08
CA SER A 111 2.42 -8.57 -3.60
C SER A 111 1.73 -7.48 -2.78
N MET A 112 0.83 -6.72 -3.41
CA MET A 112 0.00 -5.73 -2.69
C MET A 112 -0.94 -6.37 -1.66
N ARG A 113 -1.33 -7.64 -1.87
CA ARG A 113 -2.14 -8.40 -0.89
C ARG A 113 -1.35 -8.74 0.38
N SER A 114 -0.06 -9.05 0.25
CA SER A 114 0.78 -9.26 1.43
C SER A 114 1.08 -7.95 2.16
N PHE A 115 1.31 -6.87 1.40
CA PHE A 115 1.57 -5.54 1.92
C PHE A 115 0.34 -4.89 2.58
N SER A 116 -0.87 -5.14 2.08
CA SER A 116 -2.10 -4.54 2.61
C SER A 116 -2.35 -4.82 4.09
N ARG A 117 -1.87 -5.97 4.60
CA ARG A 117 -1.93 -6.30 6.03
C ARG A 117 -1.07 -5.37 6.87
N HIS A 118 0.09 -4.99 6.34
CA HIS A 118 0.96 -4.01 6.98
C HIS A 118 0.36 -2.61 6.92
N VAL A 119 -0.17 -2.22 5.76
CA VAL A 119 -0.90 -0.94 5.58
C VAL A 119 -2.06 -0.81 6.57
N LEU A 120 -2.82 -1.89 6.79
CA LEU A 120 -3.89 -1.88 7.80
C LEU A 120 -3.32 -1.64 9.21
N GLY A 121 -2.18 -2.27 9.54
CA GLY A 121 -1.45 -2.00 10.77
C GLY A 121 -1.01 -0.54 10.90
N VAL A 122 -0.53 0.07 9.82
CA VAL A 122 -0.16 1.50 9.77
C VAL A 122 -1.36 2.40 10.06
N ILE A 123 -2.49 2.17 9.38
CA ILE A 123 -3.72 2.96 9.58
C ILE A 123 -4.27 2.80 11.01
N GLN A 124 -4.16 1.60 11.59
CA GLN A 124 -4.64 1.31 12.94
C GLN A 124 -3.65 1.67 14.06
N GLY A 125 -2.45 2.15 13.73
CA GLY A 125 -1.40 2.45 14.72
C GLY A 125 -0.77 1.21 15.38
N ASN A 126 -0.90 0.04 14.76
CA ASN A 126 -0.40 -1.26 15.25
C ASN A 126 0.89 -1.70 14.57
N VAL A 127 1.71 -0.73 14.15
CA VAL A 127 2.96 -0.99 13.43
C VAL A 127 3.94 -1.77 14.32
N GLY A 128 4.68 -2.73 13.73
CA GLY A 128 5.58 -3.63 14.46
C GLY A 128 4.90 -4.82 15.16
N VAL A 129 3.60 -4.75 15.43
CA VAL A 129 2.80 -5.86 16.03
C VAL A 129 1.64 -6.32 15.13
N CYS A 130 1.63 -5.87 13.88
CA CYS A 130 0.58 -6.21 12.92
C CYS A 130 0.69 -7.66 12.40
N ASN A 131 -0.41 -8.17 11.84
CA ASN A 131 -0.49 -9.54 11.30
C ASN A 131 0.11 -9.69 9.88
N CYS A 132 1.03 -8.80 9.49
CA CYS A 132 1.73 -8.93 8.21
C CYS A 132 2.78 -10.04 8.31
N ARG A 133 3.13 -10.66 7.17
CA ARG A 133 4.05 -11.80 7.16
C ARG A 133 5.43 -11.48 7.75
N LEU A 134 5.89 -10.23 7.61
CA LEU A 134 7.19 -9.78 8.08
C LEU A 134 7.20 -9.47 9.59
N CYS A 135 6.13 -8.91 10.16
CA CYS A 135 5.99 -8.69 11.61
C CYS A 135 5.75 -10.00 12.36
N SER A 136 4.96 -10.93 11.79
CA SER A 136 4.64 -12.20 12.44
C SER A 136 5.77 -13.24 12.38
N GLY A 137 6.92 -12.93 11.75
CA GLY A 137 8.05 -13.85 11.60
C GLY A 137 7.79 -15.00 10.60
N ILE A 138 6.67 -14.99 9.90
CA ILE A 138 6.30 -15.98 8.89
C ILE A 138 6.92 -15.55 7.56
N GLY A 139 8.21 -15.81 7.36
CA GLY A 139 8.88 -15.58 6.07
C GLY A 139 10.26 -14.92 6.12
N GLY A 140 10.93 -14.91 7.27
CA GLY A 140 12.35 -14.55 7.38
C GLY A 140 13.28 -15.64 6.82
N GLY A 141 13.06 -16.06 5.57
CA GLY A 141 14.03 -16.85 4.81
C GLY A 141 14.91 -15.87 4.06
N GLY A 142 16.13 -15.64 4.54
CA GLY A 142 17.13 -14.85 3.85
C GLY A 142 17.37 -15.39 2.44
N ALA A 143 17.39 -14.49 1.46
CA ALA A 143 18.03 -14.71 0.17
C ALA A 143 19.42 -14.06 0.22
#